data_AF-A0A7K7JBK9-F1
#
_entry.id   AF-A0A7K7JBK9-F1
#
_cell.length_a   1.000
_cell.length_b   1.000
_cell.length_c   1.000
_cell.angle_alpha   90.00
_cell.angle_beta   90.00
_cell.angle_gamma   90.00
#
_symmetry.space_group_name_H-M   'P 1'
#
loop_
_entity.id
_entity.type
_entity.pdbx_description
1 polymer ?
#
loop_
_entity_poly.entity_id
_entity_poly.type
_entity_poly.pdbx_seq_one_letter_code
_entity_poly.pdbx_strand_id
1 'polypeptide(L)'
;QAGCALPRAVEQFHYLLWPDHGVPRNPSQLLGLVEVVNKRVLEAPAGPVLVHCSAGIGRTGTFIALDFLLKMGKAEGKVDVFHCVQQLREQRVSMVQTKEQYSFLYEVLLEGLLCGSTGVPVESIASLVRSLRDEETSGCNSILEKEFKALQRFSELFQLLPCREAEKPRNQPKNRKPGILPGNT
;
A
#
# COMPACT_ATOMS: atom_id res chain seq x y z
N GLN A 1 36.61 -31.89 -12.23
CA GLN A 1 35.16 -31.78 -12.51
C GLN A 1 34.72 -30.37 -12.16
N ALA A 2 34.56 -29.49 -13.14
CA ALA A 2 33.94 -28.18 -12.93
C ALA A 2 32.44 -28.41 -12.81
N GLY A 3 31.89 -28.24 -11.61
CA GLY A 3 30.46 -28.41 -11.33
C GLY A 3 29.67 -27.34 -12.08
N CYS A 4 28.98 -27.73 -13.14
CA CYS A 4 28.01 -26.86 -13.78
C CYS A 4 26.77 -26.81 -12.88
N ALA A 5 26.62 -25.74 -12.09
CA ALA A 5 25.41 -25.52 -11.33
C ALA A 5 24.24 -25.36 -12.30
N LEU A 6 23.13 -26.05 -12.03
CA LEU A 6 21.91 -25.94 -12.82
C LEU A 6 21.48 -24.46 -12.92
N PRO A 7 20.99 -24.01 -14.09
CA PRO A 7 20.53 -22.64 -14.26
C PRO A 7 19.41 -22.33 -13.27
N ARG A 8 19.45 -21.14 -12.67
CA ARG A 8 18.44 -20.66 -11.74
C ARG A 8 17.62 -19.55 -12.40
N ALA A 9 16.30 -19.67 -12.37
CA ALA A 9 15.41 -18.59 -12.74
C ALA A 9 15.42 -17.52 -11.63
N VAL A 10 15.57 -16.26 -12.02
CA VAL A 10 15.50 -15.11 -11.11
C VAL A 10 14.42 -14.17 -11.64
N GLU A 11 13.53 -13.76 -10.76
CA GLU A 11 12.52 -12.75 -11.06
C GLU A 11 12.85 -11.46 -10.31
N GLN A 12 12.86 -10.35 -11.05
CA GLN A 12 13.13 -9.03 -10.52
C GLN A 12 11.87 -8.19 -10.64
N PHE A 13 11.39 -7.68 -9.50
CA PHE A 13 10.30 -6.71 -9.45
C PHE A 13 10.89 -5.30 -9.28
N HIS A 14 10.54 -4.40 -10.19
CA HIS A 14 11.06 -3.03 -10.19
C HIS A 14 9.94 -2.02 -9.96
N TYR A 15 9.97 -1.36 -8.80
CA TYR A 15 9.02 -0.30 -8.46
C TYR A 15 9.50 1.06 -8.99
N LEU A 16 8.81 1.57 -10.01
CA LEU A 16 9.21 2.79 -10.75
C LEU A 16 8.62 4.09 -10.18
N LEU A 17 7.63 4.01 -9.29
CA LEU A 17 6.85 5.17 -8.84
C LEU A 17 7.34 5.80 -7.53
N TRP A 18 8.57 5.46 -7.10
CA TRP A 18 9.18 6.06 -5.93
C TRP A 18 10.10 7.23 -6.34
N PRO A 19 9.73 8.48 -6.02
CA PRO A 19 10.53 9.64 -6.40
C PRO A 19 11.88 9.69 -5.66
N ASP A 20 12.86 10.37 -6.25
CA ASP A 20 14.19 10.60 -5.65
C ASP A 20 14.14 11.41 -4.37
N HIS A 21 13.19 12.34 -4.29
CA HIS A 21 12.88 13.08 -3.07
C HIS A 21 11.45 12.78 -2.63
N GLY A 22 11.29 12.28 -1.39
CA GLY A 22 10.01 12.01 -0.77
C GLY A 22 9.55 10.56 -0.85
N VAL A 23 8.23 10.38 -0.98
CA VAL A 23 7.52 9.10 -0.90
C VAL A 23 6.51 8.99 -2.04
N PRO A 24 6.06 7.78 -2.40
CA PRO A 24 5.01 7.59 -3.41
C PRO A 24 3.74 8.37 -3.06
N ARG A 25 3.10 8.97 -4.07
CA ARG A 25 1.81 9.68 -3.90
C ARG A 25 0.62 8.73 -3.71
N ASN A 26 0.74 7.50 -4.21
CA ASN A 26 -0.30 6.48 -4.17
C ASN A 26 0.25 5.24 -3.43
N PRO A 27 -0.17 5.00 -2.17
CA PRO A 27 0.29 3.87 -1.39
C PRO A 27 -0.19 2.50 -1.92
N SER A 28 -1.36 2.45 -2.57
CA SER A 28 -1.96 1.21 -3.12
C SER A 28 -1.02 0.46 -4.07
N GLN A 29 -0.23 1.18 -4.87
CA GLN A 29 0.72 0.56 -5.80
C GLN A 29 1.84 -0.19 -5.08
N LEU A 30 2.27 0.31 -3.91
CA LEU A 30 3.28 -0.38 -3.11
C LEU A 30 2.69 -1.63 -2.43
N LEU A 31 1.43 -1.57 -2.00
CA LEU A 31 0.70 -2.75 -1.51
C LEU A 31 0.60 -3.84 -2.58
N GLY A 32 0.27 -3.47 -3.82
CA GLY A 32 0.23 -4.41 -4.94
C GLY A 32 1.59 -5.09 -5.19
N LEU A 33 2.71 -4.35 -5.04
CA LEU A 33 4.04 -4.96 -5.12
C LEU A 33 4.27 -5.99 -3.99
N VAL A 34 3.90 -5.65 -2.75
CA VAL A 34 4.01 -6.56 -1.60
C VAL A 34 3.20 -7.84 -1.84
N GLU A 35 1.99 -7.72 -2.39
CA GLU A 35 1.14 -8.86 -2.73
C GLU A 35 1.77 -9.77 -3.79
N VAL A 36 2.26 -9.18 -4.89
CA VAL A 36 2.91 -9.94 -5.98
C VAL A 36 4.16 -10.66 -5.47
N VAL A 37 5.01 -9.97 -4.70
CA VAL A 37 6.23 -10.58 -4.13
C VAL A 37 5.88 -11.72 -3.19
N ASN A 38 4.93 -11.53 -2.28
CA ASN A 38 4.52 -12.57 -1.33
C ASN A 38 3.87 -13.78 -2.02
N LYS A 39 3.02 -13.53 -3.03
CA LYS A 39 2.44 -14.59 -3.85
C LYS A 39 3.54 -15.41 -4.51
N ARG A 40 4.54 -14.75 -5.10
CA ARG A 40 5.64 -15.44 -5.77
C ARG A 40 6.48 -16.29 -4.82
N VAL A 41 6.78 -15.76 -3.63
CA VAL A 41 7.51 -16.48 -2.58
C VAL A 41 6.75 -17.73 -2.12
N LEU A 42 5.42 -17.65 -2.03
CA LEU A 42 4.57 -18.78 -1.66
C LEU A 42 4.58 -19.88 -2.75
N GLU A 43 4.53 -19.48 -4.02
CA GLU A 43 4.51 -20.40 -5.16
C GLU A 43 5.87 -21.09 -5.40
N ALA A 44 6.98 -20.39 -5.16
CA ALA A 44 8.32 -20.93 -5.34
C ALA A 44 9.28 -20.47 -4.23
N PRO A 45 9.27 -21.15 -3.06
CA PRO A 45 10.18 -20.84 -1.97
C PRO A 45 11.64 -21.08 -2.38
N ALA A 46 12.44 -20.00 -2.50
CA ALA A 46 13.81 -20.05 -3.01
C ALA A 46 14.86 -19.43 -2.07
N GLY A 47 14.48 -19.15 -0.82
CA GLY A 47 15.31 -18.46 0.17
C GLY A 47 14.84 -17.02 0.44
N PRO A 48 15.69 -16.17 1.07
CA PRO A 48 15.32 -14.80 1.40
C PRO A 48 15.15 -13.94 0.14
N VAL A 49 14.17 -13.06 0.15
CA VAL A 49 13.97 -12.06 -0.91
C VAL A 49 15.04 -10.98 -0.80
N LEU A 50 15.76 -10.72 -1.89
CA LEU A 50 16.68 -9.60 -1.97
C LEU A 50 15.91 -8.31 -2.29
N VAL A 51 15.98 -7.34 -1.39
CA VAL A 51 15.39 -6.00 -1.57
C VAL A 51 16.51 -4.98 -1.57
N HIS A 52 16.55 -4.10 -2.59
CA HIS A 52 17.55 -3.04 -2.66
C HIS A 52 16.95 -1.72 -3.16
N CYS A 53 17.69 -0.64 -2.92
CA CYS A 53 17.49 0.65 -3.57
C CYS A 53 18.88 1.18 -3.97
N SER A 54 19.22 2.44 -3.70
CA SER A 54 20.58 2.95 -3.88
C SER A 54 21.48 2.51 -2.69
N ALA A 55 21.26 3.06 -1.50
CA ALA A 55 22.02 2.71 -0.29
C ALA A 55 21.49 1.46 0.46
N GLY A 56 20.31 0.96 0.06
CA GLY A 56 19.68 -0.20 0.70
C GLY A 56 19.19 0.05 2.12
N ILE A 57 18.75 1.28 2.45
CA ILE A 57 18.31 1.66 3.82
C ILE A 57 16.93 2.34 3.85
N GLY A 58 16.67 3.32 2.97
CA GLY A 58 15.43 4.11 3.00
C GLY A 58 14.23 3.36 2.41
N ARG A 59 14.12 3.35 1.07
CA ARG A 59 13.05 2.65 0.34
C ARG A 59 13.02 1.15 0.68
N THR A 60 14.21 0.55 0.75
CA THR A 60 14.40 -0.85 1.16
C THR A 60 13.84 -1.13 2.55
N GLY A 61 14.20 -0.33 3.56
CA GLY A 61 13.70 -0.54 4.92
C GLY A 61 12.21 -0.30 5.03
N THR A 62 11.68 0.66 4.28
CA THR A 62 10.23 0.95 4.25
C THR A 62 9.45 -0.23 3.66
N PHE A 63 9.92 -0.83 2.55
CA PHE A 63 9.29 -2.01 1.95
C PHE A 63 9.33 -3.22 2.89
N ILE A 64 10.49 -3.50 3.51
CA ILE A 64 10.65 -4.63 4.44
C ILE A 64 9.75 -4.45 5.68
N ALA A 65 9.74 -3.25 6.27
CA ALA A 65 8.89 -2.94 7.41
C ALA A 65 7.41 -3.11 7.06
N LEU A 66 6.98 -2.61 5.90
CA LEU A 66 5.60 -2.72 5.44
C LEU A 66 5.17 -4.19 5.31
N ASP A 67 5.97 -5.00 4.62
CA ASP A 67 5.68 -6.43 4.43
C ASP A 67 5.52 -7.15 5.77
N PHE A 68 6.45 -6.91 6.70
CA PHE A 68 6.41 -7.50 8.04
C PHE A 68 5.18 -7.04 8.84
N LEU A 69 4.91 -5.73 8.87
CA LEU A 69 3.82 -5.14 9.65
C LEU A 69 2.44 -5.54 9.13
N LEU A 70 2.27 -5.72 7.82
CA LEU A 70 1.03 -6.25 7.25
C LEU A 70 0.78 -7.70 7.69
N LYS A 71 1.83 -8.52 7.73
CA LYS A 71 1.73 -9.91 8.23
C LYS A 71 1.41 -9.93 9.72
N MET A 72 2.07 -9.09 10.52
CA MET A 72 1.79 -8.93 11.95
C MET A 72 0.36 -8.46 12.20
N GLY A 73 -0.11 -7.43 11.50
CA GLY A 73 -1.47 -6.91 11.65
C GLY A 73 -2.54 -7.95 11.31
N LYS A 74 -2.31 -8.77 10.27
CA LYS A 74 -3.20 -9.88 9.91
C LYS A 74 -3.19 -11.03 10.94
N ALA A 75 -2.02 -11.35 11.50
CA ALA A 75 -1.86 -12.47 12.42
C ALA A 75 -2.27 -12.14 13.86
N GLU A 76 -1.99 -10.92 14.33
CA GLU A 76 -2.11 -10.52 15.73
C GLU A 76 -3.20 -9.47 15.98
N GLY A 77 -3.76 -8.86 14.94
CA GLY A 77 -4.73 -7.77 15.07
C GLY A 77 -4.15 -6.46 15.63
N LYS A 78 -2.83 -6.37 15.73
CA LYS A 78 -2.08 -5.20 16.22
C LYS A 78 -0.78 -5.05 15.43
N VAL A 79 -0.22 -3.85 15.47
CA VAL A 79 1.06 -3.52 14.81
C VAL A 79 1.92 -2.66 15.72
N ASP A 80 3.23 -2.86 15.68
CA ASP A 80 4.21 -2.00 16.37
C ASP A 80 5.26 -1.49 15.37
N VAL A 81 4.96 -0.34 14.77
CA VAL A 81 5.83 0.28 13.76
C VAL A 81 7.16 0.74 14.37
N PHE A 82 7.12 1.26 15.60
CA PHE A 82 8.32 1.77 16.26
C PHE A 82 9.31 0.63 16.52
N HIS A 83 8.84 -0.44 17.17
CA HIS A 83 9.69 -1.57 17.50
C HIS A 83 10.18 -2.30 16.24
N CYS A 84 9.32 -2.46 15.22
CA CYS A 84 9.73 -3.02 13.93
C CYS A 84 10.90 -2.23 13.31
N VAL A 85 10.78 -0.90 13.21
CA VAL A 85 11.85 -0.05 12.65
C VAL A 85 13.10 -0.05 13.52
N GLN A 86 12.95 -0.09 14.85
CA GLN A 86 14.07 -0.25 15.79
C GLN A 86 14.84 -1.55 15.52
N GLN A 87 14.15 -2.69 15.43
CA GLN A 87 14.77 -3.99 15.15
C GLN A 87 15.47 -4.01 13.78
N LEU A 88 14.86 -3.40 12.76
CA LEU A 88 15.52 -3.28 11.45
C LEU A 88 16.82 -2.46 11.55
N ARG A 89 16.85 -1.42 12.38
CA ARG A 89 18.03 -0.58 12.61
C ARG A 89 19.14 -1.28 13.41
N GLU A 90 18.79 -2.25 14.24
CA GLU A 90 19.77 -3.12 14.91
C GLU A 90 20.48 -4.05 13.92
N GLN A 91 19.80 -4.47 12.85
CA GLN A 91 20.38 -5.34 11.83
C GLN A 91 21.09 -4.58 10.70
N ARG A 92 20.61 -3.38 10.35
CA ARG A 92 21.21 -2.51 9.34
C ARG A 92 20.99 -1.05 9.67
N VAL A 93 22.06 -0.26 9.66
CA VAL A 93 22.02 1.16 10.01
C VAL A 93 20.98 1.94 9.19
N SER A 94 20.28 2.87 9.83
CA SER A 94 19.40 3.86 9.19
C SER A 94 18.27 3.28 8.32
N MET A 95 17.80 2.07 8.61
CA MET A 95 16.58 1.51 7.99
C MET A 95 15.39 2.44 8.23
N VAL A 96 14.61 2.70 7.16
CA VAL A 96 13.61 3.78 7.10
C VAL A 96 14.26 5.12 7.46
N GLN A 97 14.89 5.71 6.45
CA GLN A 97 15.94 6.72 6.64
C GLN A 97 15.38 8.10 7.01
N THR A 98 14.25 8.50 6.43
CA THR A 98 13.68 9.84 6.61
C THR A 98 12.37 9.82 7.38
N LYS A 99 12.02 10.97 7.95
CA LYS A 99 10.72 11.16 8.63
C LYS A 99 9.56 10.90 7.68
N GLU A 100 9.66 11.36 6.43
CA GLU A 100 8.62 11.22 5.41
C GLU A 100 8.38 9.75 5.10
N GLN A 101 9.44 8.93 5.01
CA GLN A 101 9.31 7.47 4.84
C GLN A 101 8.65 6.80 6.04
N TYR A 102 8.98 7.25 7.26
CA TYR A 102 8.38 6.73 8.48
C TYR A 102 6.90 7.10 8.57
N SER A 103 6.50 8.34 8.26
CA SER A 103 5.10 8.76 8.19
C SER A 103 4.34 7.99 7.09
N PHE A 104 4.93 7.87 5.91
CA PHE A 104 4.36 7.11 4.80
C PHE A 104 4.15 5.64 5.14
N LEU A 105 5.04 5.03 5.95
CA LEU A 105 4.87 3.65 6.42
C LEU A 105 3.57 3.48 7.23
N TYR A 106 3.18 4.45 8.05
CA TYR A 106 1.88 4.41 8.75
C TYR A 106 0.72 4.55 7.76
N GLU A 107 0.81 5.47 6.80
CA GLU A 107 -0.23 5.71 5.80
C GLU A 107 -0.52 4.46 4.97
N VAL A 108 0.52 3.85 4.40
CA VAL A 108 0.39 2.66 3.56
C VAL A 108 -0.02 1.42 4.38
N LEU A 109 0.43 1.31 5.63
CA LEU A 109 0.02 0.24 6.53
C LEU A 109 -1.46 0.36 6.89
N LEU A 110 -1.93 1.56 7.20
CA LEU A 110 -3.33 1.84 7.48
C LEU A 110 -4.21 1.50 6.27
N GLU A 111 -3.80 1.90 5.07
CA GLU A 111 -4.50 1.55 3.83
C GLU A 111 -4.58 0.03 3.65
N GLY A 112 -3.45 -0.68 3.78
CA GLY A 112 -3.40 -2.12 3.59
C GLY A 112 -4.22 -2.91 4.61
N LEU A 113 -4.35 -2.42 5.84
CA LEU A 113 -5.15 -3.05 6.90
C LEU A 113 -6.64 -2.71 6.80
N LEU A 114 -7.02 -1.50 6.34
CA LEU A 114 -8.42 -1.10 6.20
C LEU A 114 -9.06 -1.65 4.91
N CYS A 115 -8.34 -1.59 3.79
CA CYS A 115 -8.90 -1.94 2.49
C CYS A 115 -8.69 -3.41 2.13
N GLY A 116 -7.60 -4.02 2.59
CA GLY A 116 -7.21 -5.37 2.19
C GLY A 116 -6.97 -5.50 0.68
N SER A 117 -7.02 -6.74 0.16
CA SER A 117 -6.90 -7.02 -1.27
C SER A 117 -8.26 -6.90 -1.95
N THR A 118 -8.46 -5.81 -2.69
CA THR A 118 -9.67 -5.59 -3.51
C THR A 118 -9.47 -6.01 -4.97
N GLY A 119 -8.35 -6.66 -5.30
CA GLY A 119 -8.10 -7.23 -6.63
C GLY A 119 -8.96 -8.47 -6.87
N VAL A 120 -9.71 -8.48 -7.97
CA VAL A 120 -10.67 -9.56 -8.29
C VAL A 120 -10.26 -10.22 -9.61
N PRO A 121 -9.99 -11.53 -9.62
CA PRO A 121 -9.78 -12.27 -10.86
C PRO A 121 -11.02 -12.17 -11.77
N VAL A 122 -10.81 -12.07 -13.08
CA VAL A 122 -11.90 -11.84 -14.05
C VAL A 122 -12.96 -12.94 -13.96
N GLU A 123 -12.53 -14.17 -13.74
CA GLU A 123 -13.36 -15.36 -13.54
C GLU A 123 -14.28 -15.26 -12.33
N SER A 124 -13.94 -14.44 -11.33
CA SER A 124 -14.69 -14.29 -10.08
C SER A 124 -15.68 -13.11 -10.09
N ILE A 125 -15.61 -12.21 -11.08
CA ILE A 125 -16.40 -10.97 -11.12
C ILE A 125 -17.90 -11.25 -11.04
N ALA A 126 -18.41 -12.20 -11.81
CA ALA A 126 -19.84 -12.50 -11.84
C ALA A 126 -20.37 -13.04 -10.49
N SER A 127 -19.52 -13.71 -9.71
CA SER A 127 -19.86 -14.17 -8.36
C SER A 127 -19.86 -13.01 -7.38
N LEU A 128 -18.83 -12.17 -7.42
CA LEU A 128 -18.72 -10.99 -6.56
C LEU A 128 -19.88 -10.01 -6.77
N VAL A 129 -20.26 -9.73 -8.03
CA VAL A 129 -21.37 -8.81 -8.31
C VAL A 129 -22.69 -9.32 -7.75
N ARG A 130 -22.91 -10.64 -7.71
CA ARG A 130 -24.08 -11.22 -7.05
C ARG A 130 -24.02 -11.00 -5.53
N SER A 131 -22.89 -11.33 -4.90
CA SER A 131 -22.74 -11.14 -3.45
C SER A 131 -22.81 -9.67 -3.01
N LEU A 132 -22.40 -8.72 -3.87
CA LEU A 132 -22.52 -7.29 -3.59
C LEU A 132 -23.98 -6.78 -3.64
N ARG A 133 -24.86 -7.46 -4.40
CA ARG A 133 -26.27 -7.08 -4.59
C ARG A 133 -27.20 -7.74 -3.58
N ASP A 134 -26.78 -8.85 -2.99
CA ASP A 134 -27.57 -9.54 -1.97
C ASP A 134 -27.59 -8.69 -0.68
N GLU A 135 -28.78 -8.33 -0.21
CA GLU A 135 -28.95 -7.74 1.11
C GLU A 135 -28.82 -8.85 2.16
N GLU A 136 -27.83 -8.75 3.05
CA GLU A 136 -27.71 -9.69 4.17
C GLU A 136 -28.99 -9.60 5.02
N THR A 137 -29.73 -10.69 5.13
CA THR A 137 -31.05 -10.79 5.81
C THR A 137 -30.98 -10.64 7.34
N SER A 138 -29.88 -10.12 7.88
CA SER A 138 -29.61 -10.10 9.33
C SER A 138 -28.66 -8.97 9.73
N GLY A 139 -29.16 -7.73 9.78
CA GLY A 139 -28.62 -6.63 10.61
C GLY A 139 -27.20 -6.11 10.32
N CYS A 140 -26.47 -6.70 9.37
CA CYS A 140 -25.18 -6.20 8.89
C CYS A 140 -25.37 -5.46 7.56
N ASN A 141 -24.68 -4.34 7.40
CA ASN A 141 -24.64 -3.59 6.13
C ASN A 141 -24.21 -4.52 4.97
N SER A 142 -24.74 -4.30 3.77
CA SER A 142 -24.35 -5.06 2.58
C SER A 142 -22.82 -5.00 2.37
N ILE A 143 -22.26 -5.99 1.66
CA ILE A 143 -20.82 -6.00 1.35
C ILE A 143 -20.41 -4.69 0.66
N LEU A 144 -21.26 -4.21 -0.26
CA LEU A 144 -21.07 -2.94 -0.95
C LEU A 144 -21.03 -1.74 0.03
N GLU A 145 -21.93 -1.70 1.01
CA GLU A 145 -21.91 -0.63 2.03
C GLU A 145 -20.68 -0.70 2.93
N LYS A 146 -20.21 -1.91 3.28
CA LYS A 146 -18.97 -2.09 4.05
C LYS A 146 -17.77 -1.55 3.27
N GLU A 147 -17.64 -1.91 1.99
CA GLU A 147 -16.59 -1.39 1.10
C GLU A 147 -16.68 0.13 0.92
N PHE A 148 -17.89 0.65 0.71
CA PHE A 148 -18.10 2.09 0.55
C PHE A 148 -17.76 2.87 1.83
N LYS A 149 -18.11 2.35 3.02
CA LYS A 149 -17.73 2.96 4.30
C LYS A 149 -16.22 2.94 4.54
N ALA A 150 -15.50 1.93 4.05
CA ALA A 150 -14.04 1.91 4.11
C ALA A 150 -13.44 3.07 3.28
N LEU A 151 -13.97 3.31 2.08
CA LEU A 151 -13.58 4.46 1.24
C LEU A 151 -13.88 5.81 1.92
N GLN A 152 -15.03 5.93 2.59
CA GLN A 152 -15.39 7.15 3.33
C GLN A 152 -14.40 7.42 4.47
N ARG A 153 -14.07 6.43 5.29
CA ARG A 153 -13.06 6.57 6.35
C ARG A 153 -11.71 7.00 5.79
N PHE A 154 -11.33 6.46 4.63
CA PHE A 154 -10.12 6.88 3.94
C PHE A 154 -10.17 8.37 3.59
N SER A 155 -11.29 8.87 3.07
CA SER A 155 -11.46 10.30 2.77
C SER A 155 -11.42 11.22 4.00
N GLU A 156 -11.75 10.71 5.18
CA GLU A 156 -11.66 11.44 6.46
C GLU A 156 -10.23 11.48 7.02
N LEU A 157 -9.49 10.37 6.84
CA LEU A 157 -8.15 10.18 7.39
C LEU A 157 -7.06 10.84 6.54
N PHE A 158 -7.25 10.88 5.22
CA PHE A 158 -6.28 11.49 4.30
C PHE A 158 -6.72 12.92 4.00
N GLN A 159 -5.85 13.88 4.34
CA GLN A 159 -6.10 15.28 4.00
C GLN A 159 -6.24 15.42 2.49
N LEU A 160 -7.42 15.85 2.04
CA LEU A 160 -7.60 16.31 0.68
C LEU A 160 -6.56 17.36 0.37
N LEU A 161 -5.91 17.24 -0.78
CA LEU A 161 -4.97 18.25 -1.25
C LEU A 161 -5.66 19.62 -1.22
N PRO A 162 -5.00 20.67 -0.71
CA PRO A 162 -5.59 21.99 -0.68
C PRO A 162 -6.04 22.41 -2.08
N CYS A 163 -7.19 23.06 -2.19
CA CYS A 163 -7.75 23.51 -3.47
C CYS A 163 -7.44 24.99 -3.74
N ARG A 164 -6.31 25.50 -3.24
CA ARG A 164 -6.01 26.95 -3.18
C ARG A 164 -6.11 27.64 -4.53
N GLU A 165 -5.65 27.01 -5.61
CA GLU A 165 -5.76 27.59 -6.96
C GLU A 165 -7.22 27.66 -7.44
N ALA A 166 -8.00 26.62 -7.16
CA ALA A 166 -9.41 26.54 -7.53
C ALA A 166 -10.28 27.50 -6.72
N GLU A 167 -9.90 27.80 -5.47
CA GLU A 167 -10.63 28.68 -4.55
C GLU A 167 -10.42 30.18 -4.81
N LYS A 168 -9.45 30.56 -5.67
CA LYS A 168 -9.17 31.97 -5.99
C LYS A 168 -10.42 32.67 -6.54
N PRO A 169 -10.70 33.93 -6.15
CA PRO A 169 -11.89 34.67 -6.62
C PRO A 169 -12.05 34.69 -8.15
N ARG A 170 -10.94 34.83 -8.89
CA ARG A 170 -10.90 34.80 -10.36
C ARG A 170 -11.28 33.45 -10.99
N ASN A 171 -11.24 32.37 -10.21
CA ASN A 171 -11.51 31.00 -10.65
C ASN A 171 -12.86 30.49 -10.13
N GLN A 172 -13.44 31.08 -9.10
CA GLN A 172 -14.79 30.75 -8.62
C GLN A 172 -15.87 30.70 -9.71
N PRO A 173 -15.99 31.67 -10.65
CA PRO A 173 -17.01 31.58 -11.71
C PRO A 173 -16.75 30.46 -12.73
N LYS A 174 -15.55 29.86 -12.71
CA LYS A 174 -15.19 28.71 -13.57
C LYS A 174 -15.58 27.37 -12.93
N ASN A 175 -15.98 27.37 -11.65
CA ASN A 175 -16.31 26.17 -10.90
C ASN A 175 -17.83 25.97 -10.88
N ARG A 176 -18.35 24.98 -11.63
CA ARG A 176 -19.79 24.66 -11.65
C ARG A 176 -20.32 24.21 -10.27
N LYS A 177 -19.50 23.54 -9.47
CA LYS A 177 -19.83 23.04 -8.13
C LYS A 177 -18.76 23.48 -7.13
N PRO A 178 -19.07 24.34 -6.14
CA PRO A 178 -18.07 24.84 -5.18
C PRO A 178 -17.43 23.75 -4.30
N GLY A 179 -18.13 22.63 -4.07
CA GLY A 179 -17.64 21.51 -3.26
C GLY A 179 -16.86 20.44 -4.02
N ILE A 180 -16.66 20.59 -5.33
CA ILE A 180 -15.91 19.61 -6.15
C ILE A 180 -14.83 20.40 -6.90
N LEU A 181 -13.67 20.54 -6.25
CA LEU A 181 -12.56 21.33 -6.75
C LEU A 181 -11.33 20.43 -6.95
N PRO A 182 -10.51 20.69 -7.99
CA PRO A 182 -9.24 20.00 -8.13
C PRO A 182 -8.28 20.43 -7.01
N GLY A 183 -7.64 19.44 -6.38
CA GLY A 183 -6.53 19.68 -5.47
C GLY A 183 -5.34 20.29 -6.20
N ASN A 184 -4.51 21.04 -5.48
CA ASN A 184 -3.29 21.62 -6.03
C ASN A 184 -2.34 20.53 -6.55
N THR A 185 -1.69 20.80 -7.70
CA THR A 185 -0.67 19.94 -8.32
C THR A 185 0.73 20.17 -7.78
#